data_AF-A0A9Q3FNP5-F1
#
_entry.id   AF-A0A9Q3FNP5-F1
#
_cell.length_a   1.000
_cell.length_b   1.000
_cell.length_c   1.000
_cell.angle_alpha   90.00
_cell.angle_beta   90.00
_cell.angle_gamma   90.00
#
_symmetry.space_group_name_H-M   'P 1'
#
loop_
_entity.id
_entity.type
_entity.pdbx_description
1 polymer ?
#
loop_
_entity_poly.entity_id
_entity_poly.type
_entity_poly.pdbx_seq_one_letter_code
_entity_poly.pdbx_strand_id
1 'polypeptide(L)'
;MDLPLLSFHSSLEGQWSEEEEPEEIETFLKVVTPAYHQYLDVFSKVKVEQLPPHRAFNHHIKLEGLLPPVGAIYSLSNQDSETLWTYISENVEKSFIRPSSSSTGAPVLFVKKNDGGLCLCVDYRKLNAVTRRNRYSVPPMSHLLTVFNGSTIFYKIDLHGAYNHLRIKEGDENLTALKAKYGSYEYLVMPFGLANAHSSFQNLVNDIFADFLDIFVVVYLYNIIFFYSSEEEHVRHVASVLQRLRDNNLFFKASKCVFHASSVEYLG
;
A
#
# COMPACT_ATOMS: atom_id res chain seq x y z
N MET A 1 -55.53 13.85 27.00
CA MET A 1 -55.58 14.53 25.70
C MET A 1 -54.37 15.42 25.64
N ASP A 2 -53.26 14.89 25.11
CA ASP A 2 -52.06 15.68 24.80
C ASP A 2 -51.42 15.04 23.56
N LEU A 3 -51.30 15.84 22.51
CA LEU A 3 -50.63 15.50 21.24
C LEU A 3 -49.12 15.74 21.40
N PRO A 4 -48.23 14.83 20.99
CA PRO A 4 -46.82 15.14 20.86
C PRO A 4 -46.49 15.70 19.47
N LEU A 5 -45.60 16.68 19.50
CA LEU A 5 -44.99 17.40 18.40
C LEU A 5 -44.29 16.46 17.40
N LEU A 6 -44.53 16.71 16.11
CA LEU A 6 -43.85 16.12 14.97
C LEU A 6 -42.34 16.39 15.04
N SER A 7 -41.54 15.34 15.20
CA SER A 7 -40.10 15.37 14.96
C SER A 7 -39.83 15.13 13.48
N PHE A 8 -39.04 16.04 12.88
CA PHE A 8 -38.48 15.89 11.55
C PHE A 8 -37.54 14.67 11.51
N HIS A 9 -37.89 13.66 10.73
CA HIS A 9 -36.93 12.71 10.16
C HIS A 9 -36.51 13.24 8.79
N SER A 10 -35.19 13.31 8.52
CA SER A 10 -34.66 13.20 7.16
C SER A 10 -33.16 12.91 7.18
N SER A 11 -32.85 11.61 7.22
CA SER A 11 -31.97 10.93 6.26
C SER A 11 -30.53 11.41 6.08
N LEU A 12 -29.64 10.98 6.98
CA LEU A 12 -28.21 10.71 6.69
C LEU A 12 -27.71 9.57 7.57
N GLU A 13 -28.32 8.39 7.47
CA GLU A 13 -27.70 7.14 7.93
C GLU A 13 -27.01 6.48 6.73
N GLY A 14 -25.82 6.98 6.40
CA GLY A 14 -24.85 6.23 5.62
C GLY A 14 -24.18 5.23 6.54
N GLN A 15 -24.09 3.97 6.14
CA GLN A 15 -23.50 2.87 6.90
C GLN A 15 -22.03 3.18 7.26
N TRP A 16 -21.76 3.43 8.54
CA TRP A 16 -20.41 3.43 9.11
C TRP A 16 -20.20 2.06 9.77
N SER A 17 -19.27 1.25 9.26
CA SER A 17 -18.79 0.07 9.99
C SER A 17 -17.89 0.56 11.12
N GLU A 18 -18.10 0.07 12.35
CA GLU A 18 -17.41 0.42 13.61
C GLU A 18 -15.88 0.15 13.65
N GLU A 19 -15.21 0.03 12.51
CA GLU A 19 -13.81 -0.42 12.37
C GLU A 19 -12.87 0.64 11.76
N GLU A 20 -13.26 1.91 11.72
CA GLU A 20 -12.34 3.00 11.36
C GLU A 20 -11.61 3.49 12.61
N GLU A 21 -10.26 3.62 12.56
CA GLU A 21 -9.46 4.15 13.67
C GLU A 21 -9.89 5.61 13.94
N PRO A 22 -10.57 5.92 15.06
CA PRO A 22 -11.16 7.24 15.27
C PRO A 22 -10.11 8.36 15.24
N GLU A 23 -8.88 8.04 15.64
CA GLU A 23 -7.73 8.96 15.62
C GLU A 23 -7.29 9.36 14.19
N GLU A 24 -7.34 8.44 13.22
CA GLU A 24 -7.00 8.75 11.82
C GLU A 24 -8.11 9.57 11.15
N ILE A 25 -9.37 9.28 11.45
CA ILE A 25 -10.52 10.11 10.99
C ILE A 25 -10.41 11.51 11.57
N GLU A 26 -10.17 11.63 12.89
CA GLU A 26 -10.01 12.93 13.55
C GLU A 26 -8.82 13.70 12.98
N THR A 27 -7.69 13.03 12.76
CA THR A 27 -6.50 13.62 12.13
C THR A 27 -6.84 14.11 10.72
N PHE A 28 -7.54 13.30 9.93
CA PHE A 28 -7.96 13.68 8.59
C PHE A 28 -8.88 14.91 8.60
N LEU A 29 -9.92 14.92 9.45
CA LEU A 29 -10.86 16.04 9.52
C LEU A 29 -10.18 17.35 9.96
N LYS A 30 -9.09 17.25 10.75
CA LYS A 30 -8.27 18.41 11.17
C LYS A 30 -7.33 18.90 10.08
N VAL A 31 -6.69 17.99 9.34
CA VAL A 31 -5.59 18.33 8.42
C VAL A 31 -6.08 18.54 6.98
N VAL A 32 -7.22 17.95 6.63
CA VAL A 32 -7.75 17.98 5.27
C VAL A 32 -8.94 18.93 5.16
N THR A 33 -8.91 19.76 4.12
CA THR A 33 -9.95 20.76 3.83
C THR A 33 -11.34 20.10 3.71
N PRO A 34 -12.42 20.73 4.22
CA PRO A 34 -13.78 20.20 4.14
C PRO A 34 -14.26 19.78 2.75
N ALA A 35 -13.74 20.43 1.70
CA ALA A 35 -14.02 20.08 0.31
C ALA A 35 -13.67 18.62 -0.06
N TYR A 36 -12.78 17.97 0.69
CA TYR A 36 -12.35 16.59 0.45
C TYR A 36 -12.91 15.60 1.46
N HIS A 37 -13.74 16.02 2.43
CA HIS A 37 -14.29 15.11 3.45
C HIS A 37 -15.18 14.03 2.86
N GLN A 38 -15.73 14.24 1.67
CA GLN A 38 -16.41 13.18 0.93
C GLN A 38 -15.51 11.98 0.62
N TYR A 39 -14.17 12.12 0.63
CA TYR A 39 -13.16 11.08 0.38
C TYR A 39 -12.67 10.35 1.63
N LEU A 40 -13.37 10.43 2.76
CA LEU A 40 -12.99 9.71 3.99
C LEU A 40 -12.75 8.20 3.79
N ASP A 41 -13.42 7.58 2.82
CA ASP A 41 -13.30 6.16 2.58
C ASP A 41 -11.96 5.72 1.97
N VAL A 42 -11.16 6.64 1.40
CA VAL A 42 -9.79 6.32 0.94
C VAL A 42 -8.78 6.23 2.10
N PHE A 43 -9.23 6.46 3.33
CA PHE A 43 -8.49 6.29 4.57
C PHE A 43 -8.90 5.02 5.34
N SER A 44 -9.84 4.24 4.80
CA SER A 44 -10.42 3.10 5.49
C SER A 44 -9.42 1.95 5.61
N LYS A 45 -9.10 1.58 6.86
CA LYS A 45 -8.25 0.42 7.18
C LYS A 45 -8.88 -0.88 6.70
N VAL A 46 -10.19 -1.04 6.89
CA VAL A 46 -10.94 -2.24 6.46
C VAL A 46 -10.77 -2.47 4.97
N LYS A 47 -10.90 -1.41 4.16
CA LYS A 47 -10.75 -1.54 2.71
C LYS A 47 -9.30 -1.86 2.28
N VAL A 48 -8.29 -1.40 3.02
CA VAL A 48 -6.87 -1.77 2.79
C VAL A 48 -6.61 -3.25 3.00
N GLU A 49 -7.32 -3.84 3.97
CA GLU A 49 -7.14 -5.24 4.34
C GLU A 49 -7.91 -6.20 3.44
N GLN A 50 -8.63 -5.69 2.44
CA GLN A 50 -9.26 -6.49 1.42
C GLN A 50 -8.25 -6.91 0.36
N LEU A 51 -8.43 -8.15 -0.11
CA LEU A 51 -7.65 -8.70 -1.20
C LEU A 51 -7.89 -7.89 -2.49
N PRO A 52 -6.87 -7.22 -3.06
CA PRO A 52 -7.08 -6.42 -4.26
C PRO A 52 -7.45 -7.27 -5.47
N PRO A 53 -8.15 -6.70 -6.47
CA PRO A 53 -8.44 -7.38 -7.72
C PRO A 53 -7.15 -7.65 -8.50
N HIS A 54 -7.17 -8.67 -9.37
CA HIS A 54 -6.12 -8.84 -10.37
C HIS A 54 -6.17 -7.69 -11.38
N ARG A 55 -4.98 -7.21 -11.78
CA ARG A 55 -4.79 -6.12 -12.75
C ARG A 55 -3.85 -6.55 -13.87
N ALA A 56 -3.77 -5.75 -14.92
CA ALA A 56 -2.82 -5.97 -16.03
C ALA A 56 -1.35 -6.01 -15.57
N PHE A 57 -1.03 -5.28 -14.50
CA PHE A 57 0.34 -5.11 -14.00
C PHE A 57 0.66 -5.90 -12.73
N ASN A 58 -0.03 -7.02 -12.49
CA ASN A 58 0.29 -7.92 -11.36
C ASN A 58 1.79 -8.26 -11.31
N HIS A 59 2.28 -8.53 -10.11
CA HIS A 59 3.68 -8.85 -9.90
C HIS A 59 4.03 -10.23 -10.47
N HIS A 60 4.88 -10.25 -11.49
CA HIS A 60 5.31 -11.45 -12.20
C HIS A 60 6.75 -11.83 -11.78
N ILE A 61 6.93 -13.10 -11.40
CA ILE A 61 8.19 -13.69 -10.95
C ILE A 61 8.71 -14.60 -12.05
N LYS A 62 9.28 -14.01 -13.10
CA LYS A 62 9.88 -14.76 -14.21
C LYS A 62 11.25 -15.30 -13.82
N LEU A 63 11.39 -16.63 -13.73
CA LEU A 63 12.67 -17.28 -13.43
C LEU A 63 13.57 -17.38 -14.67
N GLU A 64 14.88 -17.20 -14.50
CA GLU A 64 15.93 -17.43 -15.52
C GLU A 64 16.74 -18.71 -15.23
N GLY A 65 16.33 -19.50 -14.23
CA GLY A 65 17.02 -20.70 -13.81
C GLY A 65 16.08 -21.71 -13.16
N LEU A 66 16.68 -22.63 -12.40
CA LEU A 66 15.94 -23.62 -11.63
C LEU A 66 15.18 -22.97 -10.46
N LEU A 67 14.19 -23.70 -9.94
CA LEU A 67 13.52 -23.33 -8.70
C LEU A 67 14.52 -23.14 -7.56
N PRO A 68 14.36 -22.11 -6.72
CA PRO A 68 15.25 -21.92 -5.59
C PRO A 68 15.10 -23.09 -4.60
N PRO A 69 16.18 -23.50 -3.92
CA PRO A 69 16.12 -24.56 -2.94
C PRO A 69 15.30 -24.11 -1.72
N VAL A 70 14.68 -25.08 -1.06
CA VAL A 70 13.89 -24.87 0.15
C VAL A 70 14.75 -24.23 1.25
N GLY A 71 14.21 -23.19 1.87
CA GLY A 71 14.79 -22.47 3.00
C GLY A 71 14.76 -23.28 4.30
N ALA A 72 15.68 -22.97 5.20
CA ALA A 72 15.74 -23.56 6.53
C ALA A 72 14.68 -22.94 7.45
N ILE A 73 14.08 -23.74 8.33
CA ILE A 73 13.27 -23.18 9.42
C ILE A 73 14.21 -22.77 10.54
N TYR A 74 14.29 -21.47 10.82
CA TYR A 74 15.12 -20.95 11.91
C TYR A 74 14.44 -21.15 13.27
N SER A 75 15.27 -21.36 14.30
CA SER A 75 14.79 -21.39 15.68
C SER A 75 14.28 -20.01 16.08
N LEU A 76 13.10 -19.99 16.70
CA LEU A 76 12.43 -18.77 17.15
C LEU A 76 12.36 -18.74 18.67
N SER A 77 12.49 -17.56 19.27
CA SER A 77 12.13 -17.37 20.68
C SER A 77 10.61 -17.55 20.88
N ASN A 78 10.15 -17.55 22.14
CA ASN A 78 8.71 -17.59 22.42
C ASN A 78 8.00 -16.35 21.86
N GLN A 79 8.58 -15.16 22.06
CA GLN A 79 8.05 -13.90 21.53
C GLN A 79 7.98 -13.90 19.99
N ASP A 80 9.03 -14.38 19.31
CA ASP A 80 9.04 -14.48 17.85
C ASP A 80 8.00 -15.51 17.35
N SER A 81 7.81 -16.60 18.10
CA SER A 81 6.82 -17.64 17.79
C SER A 81 5.40 -17.10 17.88
N GLU A 82 5.08 -16.34 18.94
CA GLU A 82 3.78 -15.67 19.10
C GLU A 82 3.55 -14.65 17.97
N THR A 83 4.55 -13.81 17.70
CA THR A 83 4.49 -12.81 16.63
C THR A 83 4.26 -13.47 15.26
N LEU A 84 4.95 -14.57 14.98
CA LEU A 84 4.77 -15.34 13.75
C LEU A 84 3.36 -15.90 13.62
N TRP A 85 2.82 -16.47 14.69
CA TRP A 85 1.47 -17.04 14.69
C TRP A 85 0.41 -15.97 14.45
N THR A 86 0.52 -14.83 15.13
CA THR A 86 -0.37 -13.67 14.91
C THR A 86 -0.30 -13.19 13.46
N TYR A 87 0.92 -12.99 12.93
CA TYR A 87 1.10 -12.58 11.54
C TYR A 87 0.44 -13.54 10.55
N ILE A 88 0.66 -14.85 10.71
CA ILE A 88 0.07 -15.86 9.82
C ILE A 88 -1.45 -15.81 9.91
N SER A 89 -2.01 -15.80 11.13
CA SER A 89 -3.45 -15.83 11.34
C SER A 89 -4.15 -14.63 10.71
N GLU A 90 -3.64 -13.43 10.96
CA GLU A 90 -4.18 -12.19 10.39
C GLU A 90 -4.10 -12.16 8.86
N ASN A 91 -2.97 -12.60 8.28
CA ASN A 91 -2.80 -12.56 6.82
C ASN A 91 -3.60 -13.66 6.11
N VAL A 92 -3.91 -14.77 6.79
CA VAL A 92 -4.84 -15.79 6.28
C VAL A 92 -6.27 -15.25 6.30
N GLU A 93 -6.68 -14.60 7.38
CA GLU A 93 -8.01 -13.98 7.49
C GLU A 93 -8.25 -12.92 6.41
N LYS A 94 -7.24 -12.06 6.16
CA LYS A 94 -7.23 -11.06 5.08
C LYS A 94 -7.12 -11.67 3.67
N SER A 95 -6.95 -12.98 3.56
CA SER A 95 -6.64 -13.69 2.31
C SER A 95 -5.40 -13.16 1.58
N PHE A 96 -4.46 -12.55 2.31
CA PHE A 96 -3.17 -12.11 1.76
C PHE A 96 -2.20 -13.26 1.58
N ILE A 97 -2.32 -14.28 2.43
CA ILE A 97 -1.61 -15.55 2.29
C ILE A 97 -2.59 -16.71 2.37
N ARG A 98 -2.17 -17.87 1.88
CA ARG A 98 -2.88 -19.16 2.05
C ARG A 98 -1.91 -20.30 2.31
N PRO A 99 -2.34 -21.44 2.88
CA PRO A 99 -1.51 -22.63 2.97
C PRO A 99 -0.94 -23.01 1.61
N SER A 100 0.35 -23.35 1.57
CA SER A 100 1.06 -23.69 0.32
C SER A 100 1.50 -25.15 0.31
N SER A 101 1.38 -25.76 -0.87
CA SER A 101 1.98 -27.06 -1.21
C SER A 101 3.21 -26.93 -2.10
N SER A 102 3.79 -25.72 -2.17
CA SER A 102 4.94 -25.42 -3.04
C SER A 102 6.13 -26.32 -2.74
N SER A 103 6.82 -26.75 -3.80
CA SER A 103 8.07 -27.51 -3.71
C SER A 103 9.28 -26.62 -3.33
N THR A 104 9.08 -25.31 -3.22
CA THR A 104 10.06 -24.35 -2.74
C THR A 104 9.50 -23.53 -1.56
N GLY A 105 10.35 -22.75 -0.91
CA GLY A 105 9.90 -21.83 0.13
C GLY A 105 11.06 -21.08 0.77
N ALA A 106 10.89 -19.77 0.96
CA ALA A 106 11.87 -18.89 1.60
C ALA A 106 11.73 -18.92 3.13
N PRO A 107 12.83 -18.83 3.88
CA PRO A 107 12.75 -18.84 5.33
C PRO A 107 12.29 -17.48 5.88
N VAL A 108 11.76 -17.48 7.09
CA VAL A 108 11.28 -16.28 7.76
C VAL A 108 12.26 -15.84 8.85
N LEU A 109 12.50 -14.53 8.94
CA LEU A 109 13.34 -13.86 9.92
C LEU A 109 12.58 -12.70 10.56
N PHE A 110 13.01 -12.28 11.76
CA PHE A 110 12.48 -11.09 12.41
C PHE A 110 13.55 -9.99 12.50
N VAL A 111 13.14 -8.76 12.19
CA VAL A 111 13.94 -7.56 12.36
C VAL A 111 13.27 -6.66 13.40
N LYS A 112 14.05 -6.13 14.34
CA LYS A 112 13.55 -5.18 15.32
C LYS A 112 13.26 -3.84 14.65
N LYS A 113 12.06 -3.31 14.90
CA LYS A 113 11.66 -1.96 14.53
C LYS A 113 12.20 -0.94 15.55
N ASN A 114 12.23 0.33 15.16
CA ASN A 114 12.67 1.42 16.03
C ASN A 114 11.78 1.60 17.27
N ASP A 115 10.50 1.24 17.16
CA ASP A 115 9.52 1.27 18.26
C ASP A 115 9.64 0.05 19.21
N GLY A 116 10.61 -0.84 18.98
CA GLY A 116 10.80 -2.07 19.75
C GLY A 116 9.94 -3.25 19.27
N GLY A 117 9.02 -3.03 18.31
CA GLY A 117 8.24 -4.10 17.69
C GLY A 117 9.08 -5.01 16.79
N LEU A 118 8.48 -6.11 16.34
CA LEU A 118 9.10 -7.05 15.41
C LEU A 118 8.49 -6.91 14.01
N CYS A 119 9.32 -6.98 12.98
CA CYS A 119 8.93 -7.02 11.59
C CYS A 119 9.28 -8.39 11.01
N LEU A 120 8.28 -9.10 10.50
CA LEU A 120 8.49 -10.35 9.79
C LEU A 120 9.10 -10.05 8.41
N CYS A 121 10.21 -10.69 8.10
CA CYS A 121 10.91 -10.60 6.83
C CYS A 121 11.06 -11.99 6.21
N VAL A 122 10.56 -12.16 4.99
CA VAL A 122 10.79 -13.38 4.22
C VAL A 122 12.06 -13.22 3.41
N ASP A 123 13.02 -14.14 3.57
CA ASP A 123 14.32 -14.05 2.93
C ASP A 123 14.27 -14.57 1.48
N TYR A 124 13.78 -13.72 0.58
CA TYR A 124 13.71 -14.01 -0.85
C TYR A 124 15.06 -13.88 -1.58
N ARG A 125 16.21 -13.75 -0.91
CA ARG A 125 17.51 -13.59 -1.60
C ARG A 125 17.78 -14.67 -2.63
N LYS A 126 17.47 -15.94 -2.31
CA LYS A 126 17.65 -17.07 -3.23
C LYS A 126 16.70 -17.03 -4.42
N LEU A 127 15.43 -16.69 -4.18
CA LEU A 127 14.45 -16.50 -5.26
C LEU A 127 14.89 -15.35 -6.17
N ASN A 128 15.22 -14.19 -5.58
CA ASN A 128 15.65 -12.99 -6.29
C ASN A 128 16.92 -13.18 -7.12
N ALA A 129 17.80 -14.12 -6.75
CA ALA A 129 19.01 -14.43 -7.51
C ALA A 129 18.70 -15.13 -8.83
N VAL A 130 17.58 -15.86 -8.92
CA VAL A 130 17.14 -16.58 -10.13
C VAL A 130 15.97 -15.90 -10.85
N THR A 131 15.43 -14.81 -10.30
CA THR A 131 14.39 -13.99 -10.95
C THR A 131 14.98 -13.02 -11.95
N ARG A 132 14.46 -13.01 -13.18
CA ARG A 132 14.76 -12.03 -14.23
C ARG A 132 14.54 -10.62 -13.70
N ARG A 133 15.56 -9.76 -13.81
CA ARG A 133 15.44 -8.36 -13.39
C ARG A 133 14.59 -7.57 -14.39
N ASN A 134 13.56 -6.92 -13.88
CA ASN A 134 12.78 -5.94 -14.62
C ASN A 134 13.55 -4.62 -14.63
N ARG A 135 13.83 -4.09 -15.82
CA ARG A 135 14.51 -2.80 -16.01
C ARG A 135 13.49 -1.70 -16.29
N TYR A 136 12.39 -1.70 -15.54
CA TYR A 136 11.43 -0.60 -15.64
C TYR A 136 12.12 0.70 -15.29
N SER A 137 11.93 1.71 -16.14
CA SER A 137 12.59 3.00 -15.99
C SER A 137 11.80 3.83 -14.99
N VAL A 138 12.40 4.04 -13.82
CA VAL A 138 11.93 5.05 -12.86
C VAL A 138 12.68 6.35 -13.17
N PRO A 139 11.98 7.50 -13.30
CA PRO A 139 12.65 8.77 -13.55
C PRO A 139 13.71 9.05 -12.48
N PRO A 140 14.89 9.59 -12.85
CA PRO A 140 15.88 9.98 -11.86
C PRO A 140 15.35 11.14 -11.00
N MET A 141 15.73 11.16 -9.73
CA MET A 141 15.27 12.18 -8.78
C MET A 141 15.53 13.60 -9.26
N SER A 142 16.68 13.87 -9.88
CA SER A 142 17.00 15.18 -10.43
C SER A 142 15.99 15.66 -11.47
N HIS A 143 15.42 14.75 -12.26
CA HIS A 143 14.37 15.09 -13.21
C HIS A 143 13.07 15.45 -12.49
N LEU A 144 12.67 14.66 -11.49
CA LEU A 144 11.46 14.92 -10.71
C LEU A 144 11.54 16.29 -9.98
N LEU A 145 12.71 16.66 -9.47
CA LEU A 145 12.92 17.96 -8.85
C LEU A 145 12.75 19.15 -9.83
N THR A 146 13.09 18.96 -11.11
CA THR A 146 12.90 20.05 -12.10
C THR A 146 11.42 20.34 -12.36
N VAL A 147 10.55 19.34 -12.22
CA VAL A 147 9.10 19.49 -12.38
C VAL A 147 8.49 20.36 -11.27
N PHE A 148 9.08 20.34 -10.07
CA PHE A 148 8.62 21.15 -8.94
C PHE A 148 9.01 22.62 -9.02
N ASN A 149 9.83 23.03 -10.01
CA ASN A 149 10.33 24.39 -10.08
C ASN A 149 9.19 25.42 -10.21
N GLY A 150 9.21 26.46 -9.37
CA GLY A 150 8.17 27.48 -9.32
C GLY A 150 6.87 27.05 -8.60
N SER A 151 6.81 25.83 -8.05
CA SER A 151 5.71 25.41 -7.19
C SER A 151 5.88 25.94 -5.78
N THR A 152 4.79 26.40 -5.18
CA THR A 152 4.74 26.97 -3.83
C THR A 152 3.79 26.21 -2.91
N ILE A 153 2.99 25.30 -3.46
CA ILE A 153 2.01 24.50 -2.73
C ILE A 153 2.27 23.03 -3.06
N PHE A 154 2.39 22.22 -2.02
CA PHE A 154 2.68 20.80 -2.13
C PHE A 154 1.70 19.98 -1.32
N TYR A 155 1.40 18.81 -1.86
CA TYR A 155 0.73 17.72 -1.17
C TYR A 155 1.58 16.46 -1.34
N LYS A 156 1.59 15.61 -0.33
CA LYS A 156 2.24 14.30 -0.39
C LYS A 156 1.34 13.26 0.23
N ILE A 157 1.01 12.26 -0.56
CA ILE A 157 0.22 11.11 -0.16
C ILE A 157 1.16 9.91 -0.03
N ASP A 158 1.15 9.26 1.14
CA ASP A 158 1.89 8.03 1.42
C ASP A 158 0.93 6.83 1.39
N LEU A 159 1.04 6.00 0.36
CA LEU A 159 0.13 4.86 0.18
C LEU A 159 0.30 3.84 1.29
N HIS A 160 -0.79 3.56 2.00
CA HIS A 160 -0.81 2.60 3.09
C HIS A 160 -0.74 1.19 2.54
N GLY A 161 0.19 0.37 3.04
CA GLY A 161 0.29 -1.01 2.60
C GLY A 161 0.56 -1.16 1.10
N ALA A 162 1.25 -0.21 0.47
CA ALA A 162 1.43 -0.10 -0.98
C ALA A 162 1.67 -1.45 -1.71
N TYR A 163 2.55 -2.32 -1.20
CA TYR A 163 2.83 -3.61 -1.84
C TYR A 163 1.63 -4.57 -1.80
N ASN A 164 0.81 -4.51 -0.75
CA ASN A 164 -0.39 -5.33 -0.61
C ASN A 164 -1.48 -4.96 -1.62
N HIS A 165 -1.43 -3.77 -2.24
CA HIS A 165 -2.39 -3.35 -3.29
C HIS A 165 -2.17 -4.05 -4.64
N LEU A 166 -1.04 -4.76 -4.81
CA LEU A 166 -0.75 -5.48 -6.03
C LEU A 166 -0.81 -6.99 -5.78
N ARG A 167 -1.51 -7.71 -6.67
CA ARG A 167 -1.55 -9.18 -6.65
C ARG A 167 -0.24 -9.76 -7.20
N ILE A 168 0.15 -10.92 -6.68
CA ILE A 168 1.02 -11.82 -7.42
C ILE A 168 0.26 -12.30 -8.66
N LYS A 169 0.95 -12.44 -9.78
CA LYS A 169 0.34 -12.97 -11.00
C LYS A 169 -0.12 -14.40 -10.77
N GLU A 170 -1.30 -14.72 -11.28
CA GLU A 170 -1.84 -16.08 -11.23
C GLU A 170 -0.85 -17.10 -11.83
N GLY A 171 -0.57 -18.13 -11.05
CA GLY A 171 0.39 -19.18 -11.35
C GLY A 171 1.78 -18.98 -10.74
N ASP A 172 2.11 -17.78 -10.26
CA ASP A 172 3.40 -17.46 -9.64
C ASP A 172 3.33 -17.45 -8.10
N GLU A 173 2.14 -17.54 -7.49
CA GLU A 173 1.95 -17.40 -6.04
C GLU A 173 2.81 -18.40 -5.26
N ASN A 174 2.91 -19.64 -5.75
CA ASN A 174 3.70 -20.70 -5.13
C ASN A 174 5.20 -20.39 -5.03
N LEU A 175 5.73 -19.48 -5.86
CA LEU A 175 7.13 -19.03 -5.80
C LEU A 175 7.38 -18.11 -4.60
N THR A 176 6.33 -17.47 -4.08
CA THR A 176 6.39 -16.61 -2.89
C THR A 176 6.29 -17.40 -1.58
N ALA A 177 6.20 -18.73 -1.65
CA ALA A 177 6.03 -19.56 -0.47
C ALA A 177 7.04 -19.20 0.64
N LEU A 178 6.54 -18.94 1.83
CA LEU A 178 7.30 -18.79 3.06
C LEU A 178 7.24 -20.09 3.84
N LYS A 179 8.36 -20.45 4.47
CA LYS A 179 8.48 -21.66 5.29
C LYS A 179 8.76 -21.26 6.74
N ALA A 180 7.86 -21.63 7.62
CA ALA A 180 7.90 -21.23 9.02
C ALA A 180 7.57 -22.41 9.96
N LYS A 181 7.71 -22.18 11.26
CA LYS A 181 7.48 -23.19 12.32
C LYS A 181 6.09 -23.84 12.24
N TYR A 182 5.08 -23.07 11.84
CA TYR A 182 3.67 -23.49 11.84
C TYR A 182 3.15 -23.98 10.48
N GLY A 183 4.04 -24.13 9.48
CA GLY A 183 3.66 -24.58 8.15
C GLY A 183 4.29 -23.75 7.05
N SER A 184 3.83 -24.01 5.82
CA SER A 184 4.21 -23.24 4.63
C SER A 184 3.01 -22.50 4.09
N TYR A 185 3.20 -21.25 3.72
CA TYR A 185 2.15 -20.36 3.21
C TYR A 185 2.67 -19.63 1.99
N GLU A 186 1.81 -19.27 1.05
CA GLU A 186 2.17 -18.48 -0.13
C GLU A 186 1.36 -17.19 -0.15
N TYR A 187 1.98 -16.13 -0.66
CA TYR A 187 1.32 -14.84 -0.78
C TYR A 187 0.49 -14.76 -2.06
N LEU A 188 -0.67 -14.14 -1.92
CA LEU A 188 -1.56 -13.78 -3.01
C LEU A 188 -1.41 -12.30 -3.40
N VAL A 189 -0.98 -11.46 -2.45
CA VAL A 189 -0.55 -10.08 -2.67
C VAL A 189 0.97 -10.00 -2.75
N MET A 190 1.55 -8.93 -3.28
CA MET A 190 3.00 -8.80 -3.41
C MET A 190 3.64 -8.53 -2.03
N PRO A 191 4.42 -9.46 -1.45
CA PRO A 191 5.14 -9.18 -0.20
C PRO A 191 6.38 -8.31 -0.44
N PHE A 192 6.86 -7.74 0.65
CA PHE A 192 8.17 -7.10 0.69
C PHE A 192 9.29 -8.10 0.40
N GLY A 193 10.41 -7.59 -0.12
CA GLY A 193 11.63 -8.36 -0.33
C GLY A 193 11.72 -9.08 -1.68
N LEU A 194 10.66 -9.10 -2.50
CA LEU A 194 10.73 -9.64 -3.86
C LEU A 194 11.54 -8.73 -4.81
N ALA A 195 12.28 -9.35 -5.72
CA ALA A 195 12.89 -8.66 -6.85
C ALA A 195 11.82 -7.98 -7.70
N ASN A 196 12.10 -6.79 -8.21
CA ASN A 196 11.19 -6.03 -9.09
C ASN A 196 9.88 -5.54 -8.42
N ALA A 197 9.72 -5.68 -7.10
CA ALA A 197 8.52 -5.23 -6.40
C ALA A 197 8.27 -3.72 -6.64
N HIS A 198 9.31 -2.90 -6.42
CA HIS A 198 9.29 -1.46 -6.71
C HIS A 198 8.91 -1.15 -8.16
N SER A 199 9.50 -1.86 -9.12
CA SER A 199 9.22 -1.66 -10.55
C SER A 199 7.78 -2.00 -10.89
N SER A 200 7.25 -3.10 -10.33
CA SER A 200 5.87 -3.53 -10.57
C SER A 200 4.87 -2.53 -9.99
N PHE A 201 5.17 -2.01 -8.80
CA PHE A 201 4.37 -0.98 -8.17
C PHE A 201 4.43 0.34 -8.96
N GLN A 202 5.62 0.75 -9.43
CA GLN A 202 5.76 1.95 -10.24
C GLN A 202 4.98 1.84 -11.56
N ASN A 203 4.93 0.66 -12.19
CA ASN A 203 4.10 0.45 -13.38
C ASN A 203 2.62 0.69 -13.09
N LEU A 204 2.12 0.13 -11.98
CA LEU A 204 0.73 0.27 -11.57
C LEU A 204 0.36 1.75 -11.39
N VAL A 205 1.14 2.48 -10.62
CA VAL A 205 0.83 3.88 -10.32
C VAL A 205 1.02 4.78 -11.55
N ASN A 206 1.99 4.48 -12.42
CA ASN A 206 2.15 5.24 -13.67
C ASN A 206 0.98 5.03 -14.62
N ASP A 207 0.42 3.82 -14.70
CA ASP A 207 -0.77 3.53 -15.49
C ASP A 207 -2.00 4.26 -14.93
N ILE A 208 -2.20 4.20 -13.62
CA ILE A 208 -3.33 4.84 -12.93
C ILE A 208 -3.30 6.37 -13.07
N PHE A 209 -2.12 6.98 -13.05
CA PHE A 209 -1.94 8.44 -13.07
C PHE A 209 -1.40 8.98 -14.39
N ALA A 210 -1.40 8.18 -15.47
CA ALA A 210 -0.73 8.50 -16.73
C ALA A 210 -1.09 9.89 -17.29
N ASP A 211 -2.34 10.31 -17.13
CA ASP A 211 -2.88 11.59 -17.56
C ASP A 211 -2.55 12.77 -16.64
N PHE A 212 -1.99 12.51 -15.45
CA PHE A 212 -1.62 13.54 -14.46
C PHE A 212 -0.10 13.68 -14.27
N LEU A 213 0.66 12.65 -14.66
CA LEU A 213 2.12 12.60 -14.51
C LEU A 213 2.80 13.79 -15.19
N ASP A 214 3.75 14.39 -14.49
CA ASP A 214 4.57 15.53 -14.94
C ASP A 214 3.77 16.81 -15.28
N ILE A 215 2.44 16.81 -15.07
CA ILE A 215 1.58 17.98 -15.20
C ILE A 215 1.36 18.61 -13.83
N PHE A 216 0.82 17.84 -12.89
CA PHE A 216 0.60 18.26 -11.50
C PHE A 216 0.79 17.12 -10.49
N VAL A 217 1.14 15.91 -10.97
CA VAL A 217 1.44 14.74 -10.14
C VAL A 217 2.83 14.20 -10.46
N VAL A 218 3.61 13.93 -9.42
CA VAL A 218 4.81 13.10 -9.49
C VAL A 218 4.59 11.87 -8.62
N VAL A 219 4.85 10.68 -9.15
CA VAL A 219 4.80 9.44 -8.36
C VAL A 219 6.19 8.82 -8.26
N TYR A 220 6.61 8.49 -7.05
CA TYR A 220 7.84 7.75 -6.81
C TYR A 220 7.63 6.70 -5.73
N LEU A 221 7.74 5.43 -6.16
CA LEU A 221 7.40 4.28 -5.33
C LEU A 221 5.98 4.44 -4.76
N TYR A 222 5.86 4.52 -3.44
CA TYR A 222 4.59 4.64 -2.70
C TYR A 222 4.20 6.08 -2.37
N ASN A 223 5.02 7.07 -2.73
CA ASN A 223 4.71 8.49 -2.52
C ASN A 223 4.13 9.10 -3.79
N ILE A 224 3.00 9.78 -3.65
CA ILE A 224 2.38 10.58 -4.68
C ILE A 224 2.44 12.04 -4.25
N ILE A 225 3.05 12.89 -5.07
CA ILE A 225 3.20 14.32 -4.79
C ILE A 225 2.37 15.13 -5.77
N PHE A 226 1.63 16.09 -5.23
CA PHE A 226 0.96 17.12 -6.02
C PHE A 226 1.70 18.43 -5.82
N PHE A 227 1.84 19.21 -6.88
CA PHE A 227 2.58 20.46 -6.86
C PHE A 227 1.84 21.52 -7.66
N TYR A 228 1.80 22.74 -7.13
CA TYR A 228 1.08 23.86 -7.74
C TYR A 228 1.80 25.19 -7.51
N SER A 229 1.67 26.09 -8.48
CA SER A 229 2.15 27.48 -8.38
C SER A 229 1.06 28.48 -7.97
N SER A 230 -0.21 28.09 -8.02
CA SER A 230 -1.38 28.95 -7.74
C SER A 230 -2.44 28.24 -6.90
N GLU A 231 -3.13 28.98 -6.03
CA GLU A 231 -4.20 28.46 -5.16
C GLU A 231 -5.48 28.10 -5.94
N GLU A 232 -5.77 28.74 -7.07
CA GLU A 232 -7.08 28.61 -7.73
C GLU A 232 -7.29 27.26 -8.45
N GLU A 233 -6.22 26.57 -8.86
CA GLU A 233 -6.31 25.35 -9.67
C GLU A 233 -6.28 24.05 -8.84
N HIS A 234 -5.67 24.07 -7.65
CA HIS A 234 -5.33 22.82 -6.96
C HIS A 234 -6.55 22.05 -6.45
N VAL A 235 -7.67 22.72 -6.13
CA VAL A 235 -8.82 22.04 -5.50
C VAL A 235 -9.44 20.98 -6.40
N ARG A 236 -9.61 21.29 -7.68
CA ARG A 236 -10.16 20.33 -8.66
C ARG A 236 -9.19 19.18 -8.94
N HIS A 237 -7.90 19.49 -9.02
CA HIS A 237 -6.85 18.49 -9.26
C HIS A 237 -6.71 17.52 -8.08
N VAL A 238 -6.68 18.01 -6.84
CA VAL A 238 -6.65 17.16 -5.64
C VAL A 238 -7.88 16.25 -5.59
N ALA A 239 -9.08 16.78 -5.83
CA ALA A 239 -10.29 15.96 -5.89
C ALA A 239 -10.21 14.86 -6.96
N SER A 240 -9.65 15.18 -8.13
CA SER A 240 -9.46 14.21 -9.23
C SER A 240 -8.50 13.09 -8.85
N VAL A 241 -7.42 13.41 -8.12
CA VAL A 241 -6.50 12.39 -7.61
C VAL A 241 -7.15 11.52 -6.54
N LEU A 242 -7.84 12.12 -5.57
CA LEU A 242 -8.55 11.37 -4.52
C LEU A 242 -9.60 10.45 -5.11
N GLN A 243 -10.32 10.90 -6.14
CA GLN A 243 -11.25 10.06 -6.88
C GLN A 243 -10.53 8.91 -7.60
N ARG A 244 -9.39 9.18 -8.27
CA ARG A 244 -8.60 8.14 -8.95
C ARG A 244 -8.08 7.08 -7.98
N LEU A 245 -7.65 7.49 -6.78
CA LEU A 245 -7.25 6.60 -5.69
C LEU A 245 -8.42 5.72 -5.25
N ARG A 246 -9.59 6.33 -5.01
CA ARG A 246 -10.83 5.61 -4.66
C ARG A 246 -11.21 4.59 -5.72
N ASP A 247 -11.29 5.00 -6.99
CA ASP A 247 -11.70 4.14 -8.12
C ASP A 247 -10.75 2.95 -8.30
N ASN A 248 -9.50 3.10 -7.86
CA ASN A 248 -8.49 2.07 -7.92
C ASN A 248 -8.23 1.35 -6.59
N ASN A 249 -9.05 1.55 -5.55
CA ASN A 249 -8.85 0.93 -4.24
C ASN A 249 -7.40 1.12 -3.71
N LEU A 250 -6.87 2.34 -3.86
CA LEU A 250 -5.59 2.74 -3.30
C LEU A 250 -5.84 3.65 -2.11
N PHE A 251 -5.30 3.26 -0.96
CA PHE A 251 -5.57 3.92 0.31
C PHE A 251 -4.28 4.47 0.92
N PHE A 252 -4.42 5.37 1.89
CA PHE A 252 -3.29 6.02 2.55
C PHE A 252 -3.59 6.39 4.00
N LYS A 253 -2.53 6.64 4.78
CA LYS A 253 -2.64 7.06 6.18
C LYS A 253 -2.56 8.57 6.27
N ALA A 254 -3.59 9.21 6.82
CA ALA A 254 -3.64 10.66 6.96
C ALA A 254 -2.47 11.16 7.81
N SER A 255 -2.12 10.44 8.88
CA SER A 255 -0.98 10.72 9.75
C SER A 255 0.39 10.74 9.05
N LYS A 256 0.51 10.14 7.86
CA LYS A 256 1.75 10.11 7.07
C LYS A 256 1.72 11.03 5.84
N CYS A 257 0.59 11.67 5.60
CA CYS A 257 0.41 12.56 4.46
C CYS A 257 0.66 14.01 4.84
N VAL A 258 1.02 14.81 3.84
CA VAL A 258 1.20 16.25 3.96
C VAL A 258 0.17 16.90 3.05
N PHE A 259 -0.62 17.82 3.60
CA PHE A 259 -1.65 18.52 2.86
C PHE A 259 -1.38 20.02 2.88
N HIS A 260 -1.48 20.66 1.71
CA HIS A 260 -1.42 22.11 1.58
C HIS A 260 -0.20 22.73 2.28
N ALA A 261 1.00 22.24 1.98
CA ALA A 261 2.23 22.71 2.60
C ALA A 261 3.07 23.55 1.63
N SER A 262 3.81 24.53 2.15
CA SER A 262 4.75 25.33 1.35
C SER A 262 6.05 24.60 1.01
N SER A 263 6.31 23.48 1.69
CA SER A 263 7.46 22.60 1.46
C SER A 263 7.13 21.19 1.90
N VAL A 264 7.82 20.21 1.32
CA VAL A 264 7.66 18.80 1.67
C VAL A 264 8.99 18.08 1.61
N GLU A 265 9.23 17.19 2.57
CA GLU A 265 10.38 16.29 2.52
C GLU A 265 10.16 15.23 1.43
N TYR A 266 11.10 15.15 0.49
CA TYR A 266 11.05 14.23 -0.63
C TYR A 266 12.32 13.40 -0.73
N LEU A 267 12.18 12.11 -0.39
CA LEU A 267 13.23 11.08 -0.45
C LEU A 267 14.41 11.25 0.51
N GLY A 268 14.20 11.96 1.63
CA GLY A 268 15.20 12.25 2.66
C GLY A 268 15.82 13.61 2.44
#